data_AF-A0ABD7PJN4-F1
#
_entry.id   AF-A0ABD7PJN4-F1
#
_cell.length_a   1.000
_cell.length_b   1.000
_cell.length_c   1.000
_cell.angle_alpha   90.00
_cell.angle_beta   90.00
_cell.angle_gamma   90.00
#
_symmetry.space_group_name_H-M   'P 1'
#
loop_
_entity.id
_entity.type
_entity.pdbx_description
1 polymer ?
#
loop_
_entity_poly.entity_id
_entity_poly.type
_entity_poly.pdbx_seq_one_letter_code
_entity_poly.pdbx_strand_id
1 'polypeptide(L)' 'MAATFQVIAISSLDPDGSDTRNEPMLLYPDALRTARQFKADGKAFRVIAKGDQTEQQLQSFLALGALV' A
#
# COMPACT_ATOMS: atom_id res chain seq x y z
N MET A 1 -4.36 6.17 17.98
CA MET A 1 -3.18 5.43 17.47
C MET A 1 -2.95 5.86 16.03
N ALA A 2 -1.71 6.03 15.59
CA ALA A 2 -1.42 6.41 14.21
C ALA A 2 -1.82 5.29 13.25
N ALA A 3 -2.39 5.63 12.10
CA ALA A 3 -2.65 4.67 11.04
C ALA A 3 -1.36 4.04 10.53
N THR A 4 -1.42 2.74 10.31
CA THR A 4 -0.35 1.96 9.69
C THR A 4 -0.85 1.41 8.36
N PHE A 5 0.06 1.31 7.40
CA PHE A 5 -0.24 1.01 6.01
C PHE A 5 0.66 -0.14 5.58
N GLN A 6 0.05 -1.18 5.04
CA GLN A 6 0.73 -2.33 4.46
C GLN A 6 0.60 -2.21 2.95
N VAL A 7 1.74 -2.16 2.26
CA VAL A 7 1.78 -2.03 0.79
C VAL A 7 2.20 -3.36 0.21
N ILE A 8 1.30 -3.99 -0.53
CA ILE A 8 1.44 -5.37 -1.02
C ILE A 8 1.52 -5.33 -2.53
N ALA A 9 2.57 -5.91 -3.10
CA ALA A 9 2.71 -5.97 -4.54
C ALA A 9 1.72 -7.00 -5.11
N ILE A 10 0.85 -6.56 -6.02
CA ILE A 10 -0.02 -7.46 -6.76
C ILE A 10 0.80 -8.02 -7.91
N SER A 11 0.87 -9.34 -7.98
CA SER A 11 1.59 -10.04 -9.03
C SER A 11 0.76 -11.22 -9.51
N SER A 12 1.15 -11.86 -10.60
CA SER A 12 0.44 -13.05 -11.08
C SER A 12 0.43 -14.21 -10.07
N LEU A 13 1.36 -14.19 -9.09
CA LEU A 13 1.43 -15.16 -7.99
C LEU A 13 0.51 -14.78 -6.82
N ASP A 14 0.23 -13.49 -6.66
CA ASP A 14 -0.71 -12.97 -5.68
C ASP A 14 -1.60 -11.90 -6.34
N PRO A 15 -2.67 -12.33 -7.04
CA PRO A 15 -3.56 -11.43 -7.77
C PRO A 15 -4.43 -10.59 -6.84
N ASP A 16 -4.62 -11.02 -5.59
CA ASP A 16 -5.51 -10.36 -4.63
C ASP A 16 -4.77 -9.38 -3.70
N GLY A 17 -3.43 -9.37 -3.72
CA GLY A 17 -2.60 -8.70 -2.72
C GLY A 17 -2.90 -9.19 -1.31
N SER A 18 -3.17 -10.49 -1.15
CA SER A 18 -3.62 -11.09 0.11
C SER A 18 -2.49 -11.70 0.92
N ASP A 19 -1.34 -12.00 0.30
CA ASP A 19 -0.13 -12.33 1.01
C ASP A 19 0.36 -11.08 1.75
N THR A 20 0.01 -11.05 3.02
CA THR A 20 0.39 -10.05 4.01
C THR A 20 1.51 -10.58 4.92
N ARG A 21 2.01 -11.81 4.65
CA ARG A 21 2.92 -12.51 5.56
C ARG A 21 4.35 -12.00 5.45
N ASN A 22 4.71 -11.36 4.34
CA ASN A 22 6.06 -10.89 4.08
C ASN A 22 6.22 -9.37 4.19
N GLU A 23 5.13 -8.61 4.08
CA GLU A 23 5.15 -7.16 4.03
C GLU A 23 4.97 -6.56 5.44
N PRO A 24 5.90 -5.74 5.93
CA PRO A 24 5.72 -5.08 7.21
C PRO A 24 4.62 -4.02 7.15
N MET A 25 3.93 -3.80 8.26
CA MET A 25 3.06 -2.64 8.44
C MET A 25 3.93 -1.40 8.63
N LEU A 26 3.86 -0.47 7.68
CA LEU A 26 4.68 0.72 7.64
C LEU A 26 3.89 1.95 8.09
N LEU A 27 4.59 2.98 8.55
CA LEU A 27 3.98 4.29 8.73
C LEU A 27 3.73 4.94 7.36
N TYR A 28 2.83 5.91 7.33
CA TYR A 28 2.44 6.63 6.11
C TYR A 28 3.61 7.03 5.18
N PRO A 29 4.70 7.70 5.64
CA PRO A 29 5.78 8.12 4.75
C PRO A 29 6.55 6.94 4.13
N ASP A 30 6.77 5.86 4.88
CA ASP A 30 7.46 4.67 4.37
C ASP A 30 6.57 3.88 3.41
N ALA A 31 5.30 3.70 3.75
CA ALA A 31 4.31 3.10 2.84
C ALA A 31 4.21 3.89 1.52
N LEU A 32 4.19 5.23 1.58
CA LEU A 32 4.15 6.06 0.39
C LEU A 32 5.40 5.88 -0.49
N ARG A 33 6.58 5.71 0.13
CA ARG A 33 7.83 5.42 -0.59
C ARG A 33 7.74 4.07 -1.31
N THR A 34 7.27 3.03 -0.64
CA THR A 34 7.09 1.69 -1.22
C THR A 34 6.08 1.70 -2.36
N ALA A 35 4.93 2.35 -2.16
CA ALA A 35 3.91 2.52 -3.20
C ALA A 35 4.45 3.23 -4.45
N ARG A 36 5.27 4.28 -4.25
CA ARG A 36 5.96 4.97 -5.37
C ARG A 36 6.94 4.07 -6.10
N GLN A 37 7.69 3.22 -5.38
CA GLN A 37 8.59 2.25 -6.00
C GLN A 37 7.82 1.24 -6.85
N PHE A 38 6.73 0.66 -6.34
CA PHE A 38 5.91 -0.25 -7.14
C PHE A 38 5.31 0.41 -8.37
N LYS A 39 4.83 1.66 -8.25
CA LYS A 39 4.40 2.44 -9.42
C LYS A 39 5.52 2.64 -10.43
N ALA A 40 6.73 2.97 -9.97
CA ALA A 40 7.89 3.17 -10.83
C ALA A 40 8.34 1.86 -11.52
N ASP A 41 8.21 0.73 -10.84
CA ASP A 41 8.44 -0.61 -11.40
C ASP A 41 7.31 -1.08 -12.34
N GLY A 42 6.24 -0.29 -12.51
CA GLY A 42 5.07 -0.65 -13.31
C GLY A 42 4.24 -1.79 -12.69
N LYS A 43 4.41 -2.05 -11.39
CA LYS A 43 3.69 -3.10 -10.66
C LYS A 43 2.42 -2.52 -10.06
N ALA A 44 1.32 -3.28 -10.17
CA ALA A 44 0.13 -3.01 -9.39
C ALA A 44 0.40 -3.33 -7.91
N PHE A 45 -0.20 -2.58 -7.01
CA PHE A 45 -0.06 -2.81 -5.58
C PHE A 45 -1.35 -2.47 -4.83
N ARG A 46 -1.57 -3.16 -3.73
CA ARG A 46 -2.68 -2.96 -2.80
C ARG A 46 -2.18 -2.26 -1.55
N VAL A 47 -2.96 -1.33 -1.01
CA VAL A 47 -2.63 -0.68 0.26
C VAL A 47 -3.71 -1.02 1.28
N ILE A 48 -3.32 -1.73 2.33
CA ILE A 48 -4.18 -2.04 3.47
C ILE A 48 -3.85 -1.07 4.58
N ALA A 49 -4.81 -0.23 4.93
CA ALA A 49 -4.67 0.72 6.02
C ALA A 49 -5.37 0.17 7.28
N LYS A 50 -4.64 0.13 8.41
CA LYS A 50 -5.18 -0.23 9.72
C LYS A 50 -5.08 0.96 10.67
N GLY A 51 -6.22 1.29 11.27
CA GLY A 51 -6.38 2.35 12.26
C GLY A 51 -7.17 3.54 11.69
N ASP A 52 -7.05 4.69 12.35
CA ASP A 52 -7.65 5.94 11.91
C ASP A 52 -6.79 6.59 10.81
N GLN A 53 -6.91 6.07 9.59
CA GLN A 53 -6.33 6.75 8.42
C GLN A 53 -7.19 7.95 8.02
N THR A 54 -6.52 9.03 7.64
CA THR A 54 -7.19 10.20 7.08
C THR A 54 -7.51 9.98 5.60
N GLU A 55 -8.59 10.60 5.12
CA GLU A 55 -8.95 10.56 3.70
C GLU A 55 -7.82 11.05 2.79
N GLN A 56 -7.03 12.03 3.24
CA GLN A 56 -5.87 12.54 2.52
C GLN A 56 -4.79 11.47 2.30
N GLN A 57 -4.57 10.59 3.28
CA GLN A 57 -3.61 9.48 3.15
C GLN A 57 -4.11 8.47 2.12
N LEU A 58 -5.39 8.09 2.20
CA LEU A 58 -6.07 7.21 1.24
C LEU A 58 -6.00 7.76 -0.19
N GLN A 59 -6.34 9.03 -0.38
CA GLN A 59 -6.28 9.72 -1.67
C GLN A 59 -4.87 9.73 -2.25
N SER A 60 -3.84 9.88 -1.40
CA SER A 60 -2.45 9.84 -1.86
C SER A 60 -2.05 8.47 -2.40
N PHE A 61 -2.54 7.37 -1.80
CA PHE A 61 -2.33 6.02 -2.32
C PHE A 61 -3.12 5.77 -3.60
N LEU A 62 -4.39 6.19 -3.65
CA LEU A 62 -5.23 6.10 -4.85
C LEU A 62 -4.60 6.85 -6.05
N ALA A 63 -4.06 8.05 -5.83
CA ALA A 63 -3.35 8.82 -6.87
C ALA A 63 -2.07 8.12 -7.37
N LEU A 64 -1.48 7.24 -6.56
CA LEU A 64 -0.36 6.41 -6.96
C LEU A 64 -0.80 5.13 -7.71
N GLY A 65 -2.10 4.85 -7.80
CA GLY A 65 -2.65 3.65 -8.43
C GLY A 65 -2.84 2.49 -7.46
N ALA A 66 -2.87 2.76 -6.16
CA ALA A 66 -3.19 1.73 -5.18
C ALA A 66 -4.62 1.22 -5.36
N LEU A 67 -4.78 -0.08 -5.22
CA LEU A 67 -6.08 -0.68 -4.93
C LEU A 67 -6.28 -0.63 -3.40
N VAL A 68 -7.36 -0.02 -2.95
CA VAL A 68 -7.76 0.08 -1.52
C VAL A 68 -9.05 -0.69 -1.31
#